data_AF-A0A2M8BPU1-F1
#
_entry.id   AF-A0A2M8BPU1-F1
#
_cell.length_a   1.000
_cell.length_b   1.000
_cell.length_c   1.000
_cell.angle_alpha   90.00
_cell.angle_beta   90.00
_cell.angle_gamma   90.00
#
_symmetry.space_group_name_H-M   'P 1'
#
loop_
_entity.id
_entity.type
_entity.pdbx_description
1 polymer ?
#
loop_
_entity_poly.entity_id
_entity_poly.type
_entity_poly.pdbx_seq_one_letter_code
_entity_poly.pdbx_strand_id
1 'polypeptide(L)' 'RFLVLHKELDADDGELTRTNKVRRGFIAEKYDVLIDALYGGKTSQYIETQVKFEDGRTGSVSATLRIDDTKTFVPVKAAA' A
#
# COMPACT_ATOMS: atom_id res chain seq x y z
N ARG A 1 -8.81 -8.69 4.12
CA ARG A 1 -7.34 -8.86 4.01
C ARG A 1 -6.70 -7.50 3.98
N PHE A 2 -5.53 -7.35 4.59
CA PHE A 2 -4.76 -6.12 4.52
C PHE A 2 -3.27 -6.44 4.69
N LEU A 3 -2.44 -5.44 4.41
CA LEU A 3 -1.04 -5.39 4.77
C LEU A 3 -0.73 -3.97 5.22
N VAL A 4 0.37 -3.80 5.95
CA VAL A 4 0.90 -2.47 6.32
C VAL A 4 2.10 -2.19 5.44
N LEU A 5 2.13 -1.02 4.80
CA LEU A 5 3.23 -0.62 3.93
C LEU A 5 4.51 -0.39 4.75
N HIS A 6 5.67 -0.63 4.14
CA HIS A 6 6.99 -0.39 4.74
C HIS A 6 7.39 1.09 4.82
N LYS A 7 6.60 1.98 4.22
CA LYS A 7 6.70 3.44 4.37
C LYS A 7 5.31 4.08 4.31
N GLU A 8 5.21 5.29 4.85
CA GLU A 8 4.03 6.15 4.69
C GLU A 8 3.92 6.70 3.26
N LEU A 9 2.70 6.92 2.79
CA LEU A 9 2.48 7.51 1.47
C LEU A 9 2.85 9.00 1.46
N ASP A 10 3.51 9.45 0.40
CA ASP A 10 4.04 10.81 0.31
C ASP A 10 3.54 11.57 -0.94
N ALA A 11 3.24 12.86 -0.78
CA ALA A 11 2.90 13.74 -1.88
C ALA A 11 4.10 14.06 -2.79
N ASP A 12 5.31 14.08 -2.24
CA ASP A 12 6.57 14.31 -2.97
C ASP A 12 6.95 13.12 -3.85
N ASP A 13 6.56 11.90 -3.44
CA ASP A 13 6.67 10.67 -4.26
C ASP A 13 5.52 10.52 -5.28
N GLY A 14 4.57 11.45 -5.32
CA GLY A 14 3.42 11.39 -6.23
C GLY A 14 2.32 10.42 -5.81
N GLU A 15 2.39 9.87 -4.60
CA GLU A 15 1.43 8.90 -4.06
C GLU A 15 0.16 9.59 -3.52
N LEU A 16 0.33 10.80 -2.98
CA LEU A 16 -0.74 11.66 -2.49
C LEU A 16 -0.82 12.99 -3.26
N THR A 17 -1.96 13.67 -3.17
CA THR A 17 -2.01 15.12 -3.40
C THR A 17 -1.43 15.84 -2.17
N ARG A 18 -1.03 17.11 -2.32
CA ARG A 18 -0.65 17.97 -1.18
C ARG A 18 -1.75 18.15 -0.12
N THR A 19 -2.98 17.75 -0.43
CA THR A 19 -4.15 17.73 0.45
C THR A 19 -4.48 16.32 0.97
N ASN A 20 -3.53 15.38 0.93
CA ASN A 20 -3.66 14.00 1.43
C ASN A 20 -4.70 13.12 0.72
N LYS A 21 -5.03 13.42 -0.54
CA LYS A 21 -5.87 12.52 -1.35
C LYS A 21 -5.00 11.50 -2.07
N VAL A 22 -5.36 10.22 -1.95
CA VAL A 22 -4.65 9.12 -2.62
C VAL A 22 -4.78 9.21 -4.13
N ARG A 23 -3.66 9.17 -4.84
CA ARG A 23 -3.60 9.08 -6.31
C ARG A 23 -3.67 7.61 -6.75
N ARG A 24 -4.90 7.07 -6.80
CA ARG A 24 -5.17 5.63 -6.98
C ARG A 24 -4.47 4.99 -8.18
N GLY A 25 -4.41 5.65 -9.34
CA GLY A 25 -3.73 5.11 -10.53
C GLY A 25 -2.23 4.91 -10.30
N PHE A 26 -1.57 5.93 -9.74
CA PHE A 26 -0.14 5.87 -9.41
C PHE A 26 0.16 4.82 -8.34
N ILE A 27 -0.69 4.72 -7.31
CA ILE A 27 -0.60 3.65 -6.30
C ILE A 27 -0.75 2.27 -6.92
N ALA A 28 -1.72 2.09 -7.82
CA ALA A 28 -1.98 0.80 -8.46
C ALA A 28 -0.75 0.33 -9.24
N GLU A 29 -0.12 1.21 -10.01
CA GLU A 29 1.09 0.89 -10.78
C GLU A 29 2.30 0.62 -9.86
N LYS A 30 2.55 1.49 -8.88
CA LYS A 30 3.73 1.39 -8.00
C LYS A 30 3.70 0.16 -7.08
N TYR A 31 2.51 -0.24 -6.66
CA TYR A 31 2.30 -1.33 -5.69
C TYR A 31 1.60 -2.55 -6.29
N ASP A 32 1.60 -2.68 -7.62
CA ASP A 32 0.93 -3.75 -8.36
C ASP A 32 1.26 -5.14 -7.79
N VAL A 33 2.54 -5.41 -7.52
CA VAL A 33 3.00 -6.68 -6.93
C VAL A 33 2.37 -7.01 -5.56
N LEU A 34 2.09 -5.99 -4.74
CA LEU A 34 1.43 -6.15 -3.45
C LEU A 34 -0.08 -6.34 -3.60
N ILE A 35 -0.69 -5.60 -4.54
CA ILE A 35 -2.11 -5.69 -4.85
C ILE A 35 -2.44 -7.08 -5.39
N ASP A 36 -1.64 -7.57 -6.33
CA ASP A 36 -1.73 -8.92 -6.88
C ASP A 36 -1.53 -9.98 -5.81
N ALA A 37 -0.58 -9.80 -4.90
CA ALA A 37 -0.39 -10.74 -3.78
C ALA A 37 -1.60 -10.76 -2.83
N LEU A 38 -2.18 -9.59 -2.54
CA LEU A 38 -3.33 -9.43 -1.67
C LEU A 38 -4.57 -10.14 -2.23
N TYR A 39 -4.85 -9.97 -3.52
CA TYR A 39 -5.97 -10.62 -4.21
C TYR A 39 -5.69 -12.06 -4.63
N GLY A 40 -4.43 -12.39 -4.90
CA GLY A 40 -3.97 -13.72 -5.30
C GLY A 40 -3.81 -14.72 -4.15
N GLY A 41 -4.16 -14.33 -2.92
CA GLY A 41 -4.25 -15.25 -1.81
C GLY A 41 -2.99 -15.43 -0.96
N LYS A 42 -1.89 -14.74 -1.28
CA LYS A 42 -0.60 -14.92 -0.60
C LYS A 42 -0.61 -14.46 0.87
N THR A 43 0.24 -15.06 1.70
CA THR A 43 0.41 -14.70 3.12
C THR A 43 1.53 -13.67 3.34
N SER A 44 2.41 -13.50 2.36
CA SER A 44 3.43 -12.46 2.36
C SER A 44 3.86 -12.12 0.94
N GLN A 45 4.49 -10.96 0.78
CA GLN A 45 5.05 -10.52 -0.50
C GLN A 45 6.28 -9.63 -0.27
N TYR A 46 7.36 -9.92 -1.01
CA TYR A 46 8.51 -9.02 -1.11
C TYR A 46 8.20 -7.88 -2.07
N ILE A 47 8.61 -6.67 -1.70
CA ILE A 47 8.60 -5.50 -2.56
C ILE A 47 9.90 -4.73 -2.38
N GLU A 48 10.35 -4.11 -3.46
CA GLU A 48 11.39 -3.09 -3.47
C GLU A 48 10.87 -1.88 -4.22
N THR A 49 10.83 -0.73 -3.54
CA THR A 49 10.38 0.53 -4.12
C THR A 49 11.53 1.51 -4.18
N GLN A 50 11.71 2.15 -5.33
CA GLN A 50 12.60 3.30 -5.43
C GLN A 50 12.03 4.49 -4.65
N VAL A 51 12.89 5.15 -3.89
CA VAL A 51 12.58 6.37 -3.13
C VAL A 51 13.52 7.48 -3.60
N LYS A 52 12.98 8.70 -3.71
CA LYS A 52 13.76 9.89 -3.99
C LYS A 52 13.97 10.65 -2.69
N PHE A 53 15.22 10.84 -2.30
CA PHE A 53 15.56 11.63 -1.13
C PHE A 53 15.50 13.12 -1.46
N GLU A 54 15.27 13.96 -0.44
CA GLU A 54 15.19 15.42 -0.59
C GLU A 54 16.48 16.03 -1.18
N ASP A 55 17.62 15.38 -0.97
CA ASP A 55 18.92 15.79 -1.52
C ASP A 55 19.13 15.40 -3.00
N GLY A 56 18.11 14.82 -3.64
CA GLY A 56 18.13 14.41 -5.04
C GLY A 56 18.70 13.02 -5.30
N ARG A 57 19.18 12.31 -4.27
CA ARG A 57 19.62 10.92 -4.40
C ARG A 57 18.44 9.98 -4.59
N THR A 58 18.65 8.90 -5.33
CA THR A 58 17.71 7.79 -5.44
C THR A 58 18.22 6.62 -4.61
N GLY A 59 17.37 6.10 -3.73
CA GLY A 59 17.60 4.83 -3.03
C GLY A 59 16.50 3.82 -3.34
N SER A 60 16.63 2.62 -2.79
CA SER A 60 15.53 1.67 -2.71
C SER A 60 15.24 1.35 -1.25
N VAL A 61 13.97 1.13 -0.96
CA VAL A 61 13.51 0.54 0.30
C VAL A 61 12.83 -0.76 -0.07
N SER A 62 13.29 -1.85 0.54
CA SER A 62 12.71 -3.17 0.37
C SER A 62 12.21 -3.74 1.68
N ALA A 63 11.14 -4.53 1.57
CA ALA A 63 10.56 -5.23 2.70
C ALA A 63 9.79 -6.46 2.24
N THR A 64 9.68 -7.44 3.12
CA THR A 64 8.72 -8.54 3.00
C THR A 64 7.53 -8.24 3.89
N LEU A 65 6.39 -7.92 3.27
CA LEU A 65 5.17 -7.54 3.99
C LEU A 65 4.33 -8.77 4.24
N ARG A 66 3.78 -8.89 5.45
CA ARG A 66 2.74 -9.88 5.77
C ARG A 66 1.37 -9.40 5.30
N ILE A 67 0.58 -10.36 4.84
CA ILE A 67 -0.82 -10.16 4.47
C ILE A 67 -1.68 -10.89 5.50
N ASP A 68 -2.48 -10.13 6.22
CA ASP A 68 -3.32 -10.66 7.29
C ASP A 68 -4.81 -10.65 6.88
N ASP A 69 -5.49 -11.72 7.26
CA ASP A 69 -6.95 -11.81 7.17
C ASP A 69 -7.61 -11.06 8.33
N THR A 70 -8.76 -10.46 8.05
CA THR A 70 -9.55 -9.73 9.05
C THR A 70 -10.73 -10.58 9.48
N LYS A 71 -10.95 -10.67 10.79
CA LYS A 71 -12.21 -11.22 11.31
C LYS A 71 -13.37 -10.35 10.84
N THR A 72 -14.31 -10.95 10.12
CA THR A 72 -15.54 -10.26 9.71
C THR A 72 -16.64 -10.47 10.75
N PHE A 73 -17.52 -9.49 10.87
CA PHE A 73 -18.70 -9.56 11.72
C PHE A 73 -19.93 -9.37 10.84
N VAL A 74 -21.03 -10.01 11.20
CA VAL A 74 -22.31 -9.80 10.50
C VAL A 74 -22.71 -8.33 10.61
N PRO A 75 -23.09 -7.67 9.50
CA PRO A 75 -23.51 -6.28 9.55
C PRO A 75 -24.76 -6.16 10.43
N VAL A 76 -24.76 -5.18 11.33
CA VAL A 76 -25.93 -4.87 12.14
C VAL A 76 -27.02 -4.39 11.19
N LYS A 77 -28.19 -5.05 11.18
CA LYS A 77 -29.34 -4.62 10.37
C LYS A 77 -29.64 -3.15 10.69
N ALA A 78 -29.85 -2.34 9.66
CA ALA A 78 -30.34 -0.97 9.82
C ALA A 78 -31.61 -1.00 10.68
N ALA A 79 -31.69 -0.10 11.66
CA ALA A 79 -32.92 0.10 12.42
C ALA A 79 -34.04 0.48 11.43
N ALA A 80 -35.18 -0.20 11.56
CA ALA A 80 -36.38 0.03 10.75
C ALA A 80 -37.01 1.39 11.04
#